data_AF-A0A031K328-F1
#
_entry.id   AF-A0A031K328-F1
#
_cell.length_a   1.000
_cell.length_b   1.000
_cell.length_c   1.000
_cell.angle_alpha   90.00
_cell.angle_beta   90.00
_cell.angle_gamma   90.00
#
_symmetry.space_group_name_H-M   'P 1'
#
loop_
_entity.id
_entity.type
_entity.pdbx_description
1 polymer ?
#
loop_
_entity_poly.entity_id
_entity_poly.type
_entity_poly.pdbx_seq_one_letter_code
_entity_poly.pdbx_strand_id
1 'polypeptide(L)'
;MCSSPDATSDPTAEMRAAYLDAVKRLPVLSRVILRMHQNDDLAFEEIARRLSIEMTAVMACLSEALAMIVAMLDGDRPRRWRAAQISPTERALRERHRRYCADHLRAMGIGKPVVWQRKMDDDVAVAIVLIETLPEPLRETVLLFSADKLTLDQIAAKMGTTRETVFKRMSSVLDTIEIGPKRFEDWLRTLGTDI
;
A
#
# COMPACT_ATOMS: atom_id res chain seq x y z
N MET A 1 49.03 -15.30 17.00
CA MET A 1 47.69 -14.93 17.50
C MET A 1 47.14 -13.87 16.56
N CYS A 2 46.35 -14.28 15.57
CA CYS A 2 45.64 -13.35 14.69
C CYS A 2 44.32 -13.01 15.37
N SER A 3 44.24 -11.83 15.98
CA SER A 3 42.97 -11.27 16.41
C SER A 3 42.17 -10.95 15.15
N SER A 4 41.14 -11.75 14.89
CA SER A 4 40.10 -11.37 13.92
C SER A 4 39.36 -10.18 14.53
N PRO A 5 39.25 -9.03 13.85
CA PRO A 5 38.36 -7.98 14.32
C PRO A 5 36.93 -8.49 14.15
N ASP A 6 36.17 -8.49 15.25
CA ASP A 6 34.72 -8.69 15.27
C ASP A 6 34.06 -7.72 14.27
N ALA A 7 33.79 -8.22 13.07
CA ALA A 7 33.06 -7.50 12.03
C ALA A 7 31.57 -7.80 12.15
N THR A 8 30.97 -7.44 13.27
CA THR A 8 29.53 -7.18 13.34
C THR A 8 29.31 -5.88 14.10
N SER A 9 29.83 -4.78 13.55
CA SER A 9 29.38 -3.46 13.95
C SER A 9 27.90 -3.34 13.55
N ASP A 10 27.03 -3.12 14.54
CA ASP A 10 25.63 -2.84 14.29
C ASP A 10 25.48 -1.73 13.23
N PRO A 11 24.55 -1.85 12.28
CA PRO A 11 24.36 -0.85 11.24
C PRO A 11 24.01 0.49 11.88
N THR A 12 24.69 1.54 11.43
CA THR A 12 24.49 2.91 11.93
C THR A 12 23.05 3.37 11.70
N ALA A 13 22.60 4.38 12.44
CA ALA A 13 21.26 4.96 12.26
C ALA A 13 21.02 5.43 10.81
N GLU A 14 22.06 5.98 10.16
CA GLU A 14 22.01 6.41 8.76
C GLU A 14 21.84 5.22 7.81
N MET A 15 22.59 4.13 8.01
CA MET A 15 22.44 2.91 7.22
C MET A 15 21.05 2.31 7.36
N ARG A 16 20.50 2.29 8.59
CA ARG A 16 19.12 1.83 8.84
C ARG A 16 18.10 2.73 8.15
N ALA A 17 18.27 4.05 8.20
CA ALA A 17 17.38 4.99 7.54
C ALA A 17 17.41 4.82 6.01
N ALA A 18 18.59 4.67 5.42
CA ALA A 18 18.76 4.42 3.99
C ALA A 18 18.12 3.10 3.55
N TYR A 19 18.30 2.04 4.34
CA TYR A 19 17.64 0.74 4.10
C TYR A 19 16.12 0.86 4.14
N LEU A 20 15.56 1.49 5.18
CA LEU A 20 14.12 1.66 5.33
C LEU A 20 13.53 2.51 4.20
N ASP A 21 14.25 3.53 3.73
CA ASP A 21 13.85 4.31 2.56
C ASP A 21 13.88 3.47 1.27
N ALA A 22 14.91 2.66 1.05
CA ALA A 22 15.00 1.75 -0.09
C ALA A 22 13.83 0.75 -0.10
N VAL A 23 13.53 0.13 1.05
CA VAL A 23 12.38 -0.77 1.23
C VAL A 23 11.07 -0.06 0.91
N LYS A 24 10.88 1.20 1.31
CA LYS A 24 9.66 1.98 1.00
C LYS A 24 9.51 2.24 -0.50
N ARG A 25 10.60 2.30 -1.27
CA ARG A 25 10.57 2.55 -2.72
C ARG A 25 10.41 1.28 -3.57
N LEU A 26 10.40 0.09 -2.94
CA LEU A 26 10.18 -1.16 -3.65
C LEU A 26 8.76 -1.26 -4.25
N PRO A 27 8.60 -2.04 -5.34
CA PRO A 27 7.30 -2.52 -5.79
C PRO A 27 6.50 -3.17 -4.67
N VAL A 28 5.18 -2.94 -4.64
CA VAL A 28 4.32 -3.41 -3.54
C VAL A 28 4.44 -4.91 -3.30
N LEU A 29 4.34 -5.73 -4.35
CA LEU A 29 4.42 -7.20 -4.20
C LEU A 29 5.76 -7.64 -3.63
N SER A 30 6.87 -7.13 -4.19
CA SER A 30 8.23 -7.46 -3.76
C SER A 30 8.51 -6.95 -2.35
N ARG A 31 7.97 -5.78 -1.97
CA ARG A 31 8.03 -5.23 -0.61
C ARG A 31 7.28 -6.09 0.40
N VAL A 32 6.08 -6.56 0.06
CA VAL A 32 5.27 -7.43 0.94
C VAL A 32 5.98 -8.77 1.13
N ILE A 33 6.43 -9.41 0.05
CA ILE A 33 7.14 -10.69 0.12
C ILE A 33 8.44 -10.57 0.94
N LEU A 34 9.20 -9.48 0.76
CA LEU A 34 10.39 -9.22 1.57
C LEU A 34 10.03 -9.13 3.07
N ARG A 35 8.96 -8.41 3.43
CA ARG A 35 8.50 -8.28 4.82
C ARG A 35 8.02 -9.60 5.40
N MET A 36 7.22 -10.35 4.66
CA MET A 36 6.76 -11.69 5.08
C MET A 36 7.94 -12.64 5.35
N HIS A 37 9.00 -12.54 4.54
CA HIS A 37 10.18 -13.36 4.74
C HIS A 37 11.05 -12.87 5.92
N GLN A 38 11.29 -11.57 6.03
CA GLN A 38 12.24 -11.03 7.03
C GLN A 38 11.63 -10.76 8.40
N ASN A 39 10.40 -10.24 8.45
CA ASN A 39 9.76 -9.81 9.69
C ASN A 39 8.90 -10.91 10.29
N ASP A 40 8.18 -11.64 9.42
CA ASP A 40 7.26 -12.70 9.85
C ASP A 40 7.93 -14.09 9.82
N ASP A 41 9.21 -14.17 9.42
CA ASP A 41 10.03 -15.38 9.32
C ASP A 41 9.37 -16.53 8.52
N LEU A 42 8.61 -16.18 7.48
CA LEU A 42 7.90 -17.16 6.66
C LEU A 42 8.81 -17.79 5.61
N ALA A 43 8.72 -19.12 5.49
CA ALA A 43 9.33 -19.87 4.40
C ALA A 43 8.66 -19.56 3.06
N PHE A 44 9.37 -19.74 1.94
CA PHE A 44 8.86 -19.39 0.61
C PHE A 44 7.58 -20.15 0.23
N GLU A 45 7.49 -21.43 0.62
CA GLU A 45 6.28 -22.25 0.40
C GLU A 45 5.08 -21.68 1.16
N GLU A 46 5.28 -21.23 2.39
CA GLU A 46 4.23 -20.63 3.21
C GLU A 46 3.75 -19.29 2.62
N ILE A 47 4.67 -18.45 2.14
CA ILE A 47 4.33 -17.19 1.45
C ILE A 47 3.53 -17.49 0.17
N ALA A 48 4.00 -18.47 -0.63
CA ALA A 48 3.32 -18.90 -1.85
C ALA A 48 1.89 -19.38 -1.57
N ARG A 49 1.71 -20.21 -0.53
CA ARG A 49 0.41 -20.70 -0.09
C ARG A 49 -0.52 -19.57 0.34
N ARG A 50 -0.05 -18.66 1.20
CA ARG A 50 -0.84 -17.51 1.70
C ARG A 50 -1.31 -16.60 0.58
N LEU A 51 -0.42 -16.25 -0.35
CA LEU A 51 -0.75 -15.39 -1.48
C LEU A 51 -1.44 -16.14 -2.62
N SER A 52 -1.47 -17.47 -2.57
CA SER A 52 -1.93 -18.36 -3.64
C SER A 52 -1.25 -18.07 -4.97
N ILE A 53 0.09 -18.09 -4.96
CA ILE A 53 0.97 -17.87 -6.12
C ILE A 53 2.04 -18.95 -6.18
N GLU A 54 2.74 -19.05 -7.31
CA GLU A 54 3.86 -19.99 -7.45
C GLU A 54 5.04 -19.61 -6.57
N MET A 55 5.70 -20.60 -5.95
CA MET A 55 6.92 -20.39 -5.16
C MET A 55 8.04 -19.74 -6.00
N THR A 56 8.09 -20.01 -7.30
CA THR A 56 9.04 -19.35 -8.22
C THR A 56 8.80 -17.85 -8.35
N ALA A 57 7.54 -17.40 -8.24
CA ALA A 57 7.22 -15.97 -8.21
C ALA A 57 7.64 -15.33 -6.88
N VAL A 58 7.50 -16.04 -5.76
CA VAL A 58 8.01 -15.59 -4.44
C VAL A 58 9.51 -15.36 -4.50
N MET A 59 10.26 -16.37 -4.97
CA MET A 59 11.71 -16.27 -5.10
C MET A 59 12.12 -15.11 -6.03
N ALA A 60 11.46 -14.97 -7.19
CA ALA A 60 11.75 -13.89 -8.13
C ALA A 60 11.48 -12.50 -7.51
N CYS A 61 10.39 -12.33 -6.76
CA CYS A 61 10.07 -11.09 -6.07
C CYS A 61 11.07 -10.76 -4.95
N LEU A 62 11.54 -11.76 -4.19
CA LEU A 62 12.55 -11.55 -3.16
C LEU A 62 13.91 -11.18 -3.79
N SER A 63 14.31 -11.86 -4.86
CA SER A 63 15.51 -11.50 -5.63
C SER A 63 15.40 -10.08 -6.20
N GLU A 64 14.24 -9.69 -6.74
CA GLU A 64 13.97 -8.31 -7.17
C GLU A 64 14.14 -7.32 -6.02
N ALA A 65 13.52 -7.58 -4.86
CA ALA A 65 13.60 -6.71 -3.71
C ALA A 65 15.05 -6.46 -3.26
N LEU A 66 15.83 -7.54 -3.08
CA LEU A 66 17.22 -7.45 -2.63
C LEU A 66 18.10 -6.72 -3.65
N ALA A 67 17.99 -7.05 -4.94
CA ALA A 67 18.76 -6.39 -6.00
C ALA A 67 18.43 -4.89 -6.10
N MET A 68 17.15 -4.52 -5.98
CA MET A 68 16.72 -3.13 -5.99
C MET A 68 17.22 -2.37 -4.76
N ILE A 69 17.21 -2.98 -3.57
CA ILE A 69 17.74 -2.35 -2.35
C ILE A 69 19.22 -2.06 -2.51
N VAL A 70 20.03 -3.03 -2.94
CA VAL A 70 21.48 -2.85 -3.15
C VAL A 70 21.74 -1.69 -4.10
N ALA A 71 21.08 -1.68 -5.27
CA ALA A 71 21.20 -0.59 -6.23
C ALA A 71 20.82 0.77 -5.62
N MET A 72 19.73 0.86 -4.84
CA MET A 72 19.34 2.12 -4.20
C MET A 72 20.33 2.60 -3.13
N LEU A 73 20.98 1.68 -2.42
CA LEU A 73 22.02 1.99 -1.44
C LEU A 73 23.30 2.47 -2.13
N ASP A 74 23.59 1.98 -3.33
CA ASP A 74 24.68 2.44 -4.19
C ASP A 74 24.37 3.78 -4.88
N GLY A 75 23.18 4.35 -4.67
CA GLY A 75 22.74 5.62 -5.26
C GLY A 75 22.07 5.47 -6.63
N ASP A 76 21.89 4.26 -7.11
CA ASP A 76 21.23 3.98 -8.39
C ASP A 76 19.70 4.07 -8.32
N ARG A 77 19.09 4.29 -9.49
CA ARG A 77 17.64 4.16 -9.69
C ARG A 77 17.35 2.81 -10.33
N PRO A 78 16.97 1.79 -9.54
CA PRO A 78 16.76 0.46 -10.10
C PRO A 78 15.57 0.42 -11.05
N ARG A 79 15.72 -0.36 -12.12
CA ARG A 79 14.62 -0.71 -13.01
C ARG A 79 13.95 -1.99 -12.50
N ARG A 80 12.65 -2.14 -12.74
CA ARG A 80 11.93 -3.39 -12.47
C ARG A 80 12.62 -4.55 -13.15
N TRP A 81 12.81 -5.66 -12.42
CA TRP A 81 13.39 -6.85 -13.00
C TRP A 81 12.36 -7.50 -13.94
N ARG A 82 12.76 -7.76 -15.18
CA ARG A 82 11.92 -8.46 -16.18
C ARG A 82 11.87 -9.98 -15.96
N ALA A 83 11.73 -10.42 -14.71
CA ALA A 83 11.47 -11.84 -14.44
C ALA A 83 10.07 -12.19 -14.96
N ALA A 84 9.98 -13.23 -15.80
CA ALA A 84 8.76 -13.60 -16.51
C ALA A 84 7.59 -13.93 -15.57
N GLN A 85 7.89 -14.28 -14.31
CA GLN A 85 6.95 -14.70 -13.28
C GLN A 85 6.33 -13.51 -12.53
N ILE A 86 7.03 -12.38 -12.40
CA ILE A 86 6.59 -11.27 -11.53
C ILE A 86 5.36 -10.57 -12.11
N SER A 87 5.43 -10.11 -13.37
CA SER A 87 4.36 -9.30 -13.95
C SER A 87 3.01 -10.03 -14.09
N PRO A 88 2.95 -11.30 -14.52
CA PRO A 88 1.70 -12.06 -14.54
C PRO A 88 1.12 -12.28 -13.14
N THR A 89 1.98 -12.60 -12.17
CA THR A 89 1.57 -12.82 -10.77
C THR A 89 1.01 -11.55 -10.15
N GLU A 90 1.69 -10.42 -10.31
CA GLU A 90 1.23 -9.12 -9.82
C GLU A 90 -0.13 -8.74 -10.46
N ARG A 91 -0.31 -9.02 -11.75
CA ARG A 91 -1.59 -8.78 -12.44
C ARG A 91 -2.72 -9.64 -11.87
N ALA A 92 -2.49 -10.94 -11.68
CA ALA A 92 -3.50 -11.85 -11.13
C ALA A 92 -3.91 -11.45 -9.70
N LEU A 93 -2.95 -11.03 -8.87
CA LEU A 93 -3.22 -10.50 -7.53
C LEU A 93 -4.01 -9.20 -7.57
N ARG A 94 -3.69 -8.27 -8.48
CA ARG A 94 -4.46 -7.03 -8.67
C ARG A 94 -5.89 -7.32 -9.12
N GLU A 95 -6.11 -8.28 -10.02
CA GLU A 95 -7.45 -8.69 -10.45
C GLU A 95 -8.26 -9.33 -9.31
N ARG A 96 -7.62 -10.11 -8.43
CA ARG A 96 -8.25 -10.61 -7.19
C ARG A 96 -8.60 -9.48 -6.24
N HIS A 97 -7.69 -8.54 -6.02
CA HIS A 97 -7.93 -7.38 -5.16
C HIS A 97 -9.08 -6.51 -5.66
N ARG A 98 -9.16 -6.25 -6.97
CA ARG A 98 -10.29 -5.50 -7.58
C ARG A 98 -11.64 -6.15 -7.33
N ARG A 99 -11.71 -7.49 -7.39
CA ARG A 99 -12.93 -8.24 -7.03
C ARG A 99 -13.27 -8.07 -5.55
N TYR A 100 -12.28 -8.25 -4.67
CA TYR A 100 -12.44 -7.98 -3.24
C TYR A 100 -12.97 -6.56 -2.98
N CYS A 101 -12.39 -5.53 -3.61
CA CYS A 101 -12.86 -4.15 -3.47
C CYS A 101 -14.30 -3.97 -3.95
N ALA A 102 -14.66 -4.52 -5.10
CA ALA A 102 -16.02 -4.42 -5.63
C ALA A 102 -17.05 -5.09 -4.72
N ASP A 103 -16.73 -6.27 -4.17
CA ASP A 103 -17.62 -7.00 -3.26
C ASP A 103 -17.73 -6.30 -1.90
N HIS A 104 -16.62 -5.78 -1.36
CA HIS A 104 -16.61 -5.03 -0.11
C HIS A 104 -17.40 -3.71 -0.21
N LEU A 105 -17.22 -2.96 -1.30
CA LEU A 105 -18.03 -1.76 -1.56
C LEU A 105 -19.52 -2.10 -1.66
N ARG A 106 -19.88 -3.20 -2.34
CA ARG A 106 -21.28 -3.66 -2.40
C ARG A 106 -21.83 -4.01 -1.01
N ALA A 107 -21.04 -4.66 -0.17
CA ALA A 107 -21.42 -4.98 1.21
C ALA A 107 -21.62 -3.73 2.07
N MET A 108 -20.92 -2.64 1.77
CA MET A 108 -21.13 -1.32 2.38
C MET A 108 -22.38 -0.59 1.83
N GLY A 109 -23.14 -1.19 0.91
CA GLY A 109 -24.29 -0.56 0.26
C GLY A 109 -23.93 0.38 -0.90
N ILE A 110 -22.66 0.41 -1.32
CA ILE A 110 -22.19 1.25 -2.43
C ILE A 110 -22.37 0.48 -3.75
N GLY A 111 -23.43 0.81 -4.49
CA GLY A 111 -23.73 0.19 -5.80
C GLY A 111 -22.97 0.79 -6.99
N LYS A 112 -22.20 1.87 -6.78
CA LYS A 112 -21.47 2.54 -7.86
C LYS A 112 -20.28 1.68 -8.32
N PRO A 113 -20.15 1.37 -9.63
CA PRO A 113 -19.02 0.58 -10.12
C PRO A 113 -17.71 1.37 -10.07
N VAL A 114 -16.61 0.68 -9.78
CA VAL A 114 -15.25 1.25 -9.85
C VAL A 114 -14.75 1.22 -11.29
N VAL A 115 -14.28 2.37 -11.79
CA VAL A 115 -13.69 2.49 -13.13
C VAL A 115 -12.18 2.23 -13.04
N TRP A 116 -11.76 1.02 -13.38
CA TRP A 116 -10.35 0.61 -13.37
C TRP A 116 -9.62 1.16 -14.59
N GLN A 117 -8.71 2.11 -14.40
CA GLN A 117 -7.91 2.67 -15.49
C GLN A 117 -6.48 2.12 -15.45
N ARG A 118 -5.93 1.77 -16.61
CA ARG A 118 -4.59 1.16 -16.71
C ARG A 118 -3.45 2.00 -16.11
N LYS A 119 -3.60 3.33 -16.09
CA LYS A 119 -2.58 4.28 -15.59
C LYS A 119 -2.87 4.80 -14.19
N MET A 120 -3.99 4.43 -13.58
CA MET A 120 -4.39 4.87 -12.26
C MET A 120 -4.12 3.76 -11.25
N ASP A 121 -3.68 4.14 -10.04
CA ASP A 121 -3.58 3.18 -8.94
C ASP A 121 -4.98 2.70 -8.55
N ASP A 122 -5.15 1.39 -8.36
CA ASP A 122 -6.43 0.79 -7.95
C ASP A 122 -6.93 1.37 -6.62
N ASP A 123 -6.03 1.69 -5.68
CA ASP A 123 -6.38 2.29 -4.39
C ASP A 123 -6.96 3.70 -4.58
N VAL A 124 -6.47 4.45 -5.57
CA VAL A 124 -7.00 5.76 -5.94
C VAL A 124 -8.38 5.60 -6.59
N ALA A 125 -8.57 4.60 -7.46
CA ALA A 125 -9.86 4.31 -8.07
C ALA A 125 -10.95 4.04 -7.03
N VAL A 126 -10.62 3.26 -5.99
CA VAL A 126 -11.51 2.95 -4.87
C VAL A 126 -11.79 4.20 -4.03
N ALA A 127 -10.75 4.98 -3.71
CA ALA A 127 -10.91 6.22 -2.95
C ALA A 127 -11.84 7.23 -3.63
N ILE A 128 -11.76 7.37 -4.96
CA ILE A 128 -12.66 8.22 -5.74
C ILE A 128 -14.12 7.79 -5.53
N VAL A 129 -14.41 6.50 -5.67
CA VAL A 129 -15.78 5.97 -5.49
C VAL A 129 -16.29 6.25 -4.07
N LEU A 130 -15.47 5.97 -3.05
CA LEU A 130 -15.83 6.27 -1.66
C LEU A 130 -16.19 7.75 -1.49
N ILE A 131 -15.33 8.67 -1.95
CA ILE A 131 -15.54 10.12 -1.83
C ILE A 131 -16.81 10.56 -2.58
N GLU A 132 -17.05 10.05 -3.78
CA GLU A 132 -18.22 10.43 -4.57
C GLU A 132 -19.54 10.00 -3.94
N THR A 133 -19.52 8.90 -3.18
CA THR A 133 -20.70 8.33 -2.49
C THR A 133 -20.97 8.96 -1.12
N LEU A 134 -20.06 9.81 -0.62
CA LEU A 134 -20.26 10.53 0.63
C LEU A 134 -21.45 11.51 0.52
N PRO A 135 -22.16 11.76 1.64
CA PRO A 135 -23.06 12.90 1.76
C PRO A 135 -22.37 14.21 1.36
N GLU A 136 -23.10 15.08 0.69
CA GLU A 136 -22.56 16.33 0.11
C GLU A 136 -21.73 17.17 1.11
N PRO A 137 -22.14 17.39 2.37
CA PRO A 137 -21.33 18.15 3.31
C PRO A 137 -19.98 17.50 3.61
N LEU A 138 -19.88 16.17 3.61
CA LEU A 138 -18.63 15.45 3.81
C LEU A 138 -17.76 15.50 2.55
N ARG A 139 -18.38 15.27 1.39
CA ARG A 139 -17.71 15.30 0.09
C ARG A 139 -17.09 16.67 -0.19
N GLU A 140 -17.84 17.75 0.01
CA GLU A 140 -17.33 19.11 -0.19
C GLU A 140 -16.19 19.42 0.78
N THR A 141 -16.35 19.04 2.06
CA THR A 141 -15.30 19.24 3.08
C THR A 141 -13.98 18.55 2.68
N VAL A 142 -14.03 17.28 2.25
CA VAL A 142 -12.82 16.56 1.85
C VAL A 142 -12.22 17.10 0.55
N LEU A 143 -13.03 17.57 -0.41
CA LEU A 143 -12.53 18.19 -1.64
C LEU A 143 -11.81 19.51 -1.35
N LEU A 144 -12.37 20.37 -0.49
CA LEU A 144 -11.72 21.62 -0.07
C LEU A 144 -10.40 21.36 0.68
N PHE A 145 -10.36 20.30 1.50
CA PHE A 145 -9.13 19.92 2.18
C PHE A 145 -8.09 19.33 1.23
N SER A 146 -8.49 18.39 0.37
CA SER A 146 -7.57 17.57 -0.43
C SER A 146 -7.18 18.19 -1.76
N ALA A 147 -8.12 18.80 -2.49
CA ALA A 147 -7.87 19.42 -3.80
C ALA A 147 -7.43 20.88 -3.63
N ASP A 148 -8.18 21.67 -2.86
CA ASP A 148 -7.92 23.11 -2.68
C ASP A 148 -6.84 23.39 -1.62
N LYS A 149 -6.39 22.37 -0.88
CA LYS A 149 -5.37 22.46 0.19
C LYS A 149 -5.71 23.48 1.28
N LEU A 150 -7.01 23.70 1.55
CA LEU A 150 -7.45 24.63 2.57
C LEU A 150 -7.26 24.05 3.98
N THR A 151 -6.93 24.92 4.94
CA THR A 151 -6.93 24.58 6.36
C THR A 151 -8.36 24.41 6.87
N LEU A 152 -8.53 23.75 8.02
CA LEU A 152 -9.86 23.57 8.61
C LEU A 152 -10.58 24.90 8.88
N ASP A 153 -9.85 25.96 9.24
CA ASP A 153 -10.42 27.29 9.48
C ASP A 153 -10.87 27.95 8.17
N GLN A 154 -10.08 27.81 7.11
CA GLN A 154 -10.44 28.32 5.78
C GLN A 154 -11.68 27.60 5.22
N ILE A 155 -11.77 26.29 5.44
CA ILE A 155 -12.96 25.49 5.07
C ILE A 155 -14.17 25.96 5.87
N ALA A 156 -14.02 26.13 7.19
CA ALA A 156 -15.09 26.59 8.07
C ALA A 156 -15.64 27.95 7.61
N ALA A 157 -14.75 28.91 7.31
CA ALA A 157 -15.12 30.21 6.78
C ALA A 157 -15.84 30.10 5.41
N LYS A 158 -15.30 29.30 4.48
CA LYS A 158 -15.87 29.12 3.13
C LYS A 158 -17.26 28.47 3.16
N MET A 159 -17.49 27.53 4.07
CA MET A 159 -18.77 26.81 4.21
C MET A 159 -19.76 27.47 5.18
N GLY A 160 -19.41 28.62 5.78
CA GLY A 160 -20.26 29.28 6.78
C GLY A 160 -20.53 28.43 8.02
N THR A 161 -19.53 27.67 8.49
CA THR A 161 -19.65 26.75 9.63
C THR A 161 -18.49 26.91 10.62
N THR A 162 -18.42 26.05 11.65
CA THR A 162 -17.36 26.09 12.68
C THR A 162 -16.23 25.12 12.37
N ARG A 163 -15.02 25.42 12.85
CA ARG A 163 -13.87 24.49 12.79
C ARG A 163 -14.19 23.12 13.37
N GLU A 164 -14.92 23.07 14.48
CA GLU A 164 -15.35 21.82 15.12
C GLU A 164 -16.24 20.98 14.20
N THR A 165 -17.15 21.63 13.47
CA THR A 165 -18.01 20.93 12.49
C THR A 165 -17.17 20.36 11.35
N VAL A 166 -16.23 21.14 10.80
CA VAL A 166 -15.30 20.66 9.77
C VAL A 166 -14.47 19.48 10.27
N PHE A 167 -13.96 19.55 11.51
CA PHE A 167 -13.22 18.46 12.13
C PHE A 167 -14.07 17.18 12.24
N LYS A 168 -15.29 17.27 12.77
CA LYS A 168 -16.22 16.14 12.86
C LYS A 168 -16.49 15.51 11.49
N ARG A 169 -16.69 16.34 10.46
CA ARG A 169 -16.88 15.86 9.08
C ARG A 169 -15.65 15.12 8.56
N MET A 170 -14.45 15.67 8.78
CA MET A 170 -13.19 15.01 8.40
C MET A 170 -13.01 13.68 9.13
N SER A 171 -13.33 13.61 10.43
CA SER A 171 -13.32 12.35 11.18
C SER A 171 -14.27 11.32 10.57
N SER A 172 -15.53 11.69 10.25
CA SER A 172 -16.46 10.76 9.60
C SER A 172 -15.99 10.28 8.22
N VAL A 173 -15.25 11.10 7.48
CA VAL A 173 -14.61 10.67 6.23
C VAL A 173 -13.51 9.66 6.49
N LEU A 174 -12.68 9.88 7.52
CA LEU A 174 -11.65 8.91 7.91
C LEU A 174 -12.26 7.59 8.37
N ASP A 175 -13.33 7.62 9.16
CA ASP A 175 -14.06 6.42 9.59
C ASP A 175 -14.56 5.63 8.37
N THR A 176 -15.10 6.33 7.35
CA THR A 176 -15.56 5.72 6.09
C THR A 176 -14.42 5.05 5.32
N ILE A 177 -13.23 5.67 5.31
CA ILE A 177 -12.04 5.11 4.67
C ILE A 177 -11.51 3.91 5.45
N GLU A 178 -11.56 3.96 6.78
CA GLU A 178 -11.09 2.89 7.67
C GLU A 178 -11.92 1.61 7.53
N ILE A 179 -13.25 1.74 7.47
CA ILE A 179 -14.15 0.59 7.21
C ILE A 179 -14.19 0.17 5.73
N GLY A 180 -13.58 0.98 4.85
CA GLY A 180 -13.51 0.73 3.42
C GLY A 180 -12.67 -0.50 3.06
N PRO A 181 -12.61 -0.85 1.76
CA PRO A 181 -11.74 -1.93 1.31
C PRO A 181 -10.28 -1.64 1.65
N LYS A 182 -9.55 -2.65 2.14
CA LYS A 182 -8.10 -2.53 2.37
C LYS A 182 -7.38 -2.17 1.07
N ARG A 183 -6.37 -1.30 1.19
CA ARG A 183 -5.43 -1.02 0.10
C ARG A 183 -4.72 -2.28 -0.36
N PHE A 184 -4.26 -2.31 -1.61
CA PHE A 184 -3.67 -3.52 -2.20
C PHE A 184 -2.58 -4.14 -1.31
N GLU A 185 -1.68 -3.30 -0.79
CA GLU A 185 -0.60 -3.78 0.08
C GLU A 185 -1.11 -4.38 1.40
N ASP A 186 -2.04 -3.70 2.09
CA ASP A 186 -2.54 -4.15 3.38
C ASP A 186 -3.43 -5.39 3.21
N TRP A 187 -4.17 -5.48 2.11
CA TRP A 187 -4.92 -6.67 1.73
C TRP A 187 -4.00 -7.88 1.52
N LEU A 188 -2.87 -7.73 0.82
CA LEU A 188 -1.92 -8.82 0.64
C LEU A 188 -1.40 -9.36 1.98
N ARG A 189 -1.15 -8.48 2.96
CA ARG A 189 -0.68 -8.88 4.30
C ARG A 189 -1.72 -9.63 5.11
N THR A 190 -3.01 -9.46 4.82
CA THR A 190 -4.09 -10.21 5.47
C THR A 190 -4.39 -11.55 4.80
N LEU A 191 -3.80 -11.85 3.64
CA LEU A 191 -4.05 -13.12 2.98
C LEU A 191 -3.39 -14.27 3.77
N GLY A 192 -4.19 -15.28 4.12
CA GLY A 192 -3.71 -16.48 4.81
C GLY A 192 -3.27 -16.26 6.25
N THR A 193 -3.61 -15.12 6.86
CA THR A 193 -3.50 -14.89 8.31
C THR A 193 -4.71 -15.37 9.09
N ASP A 194 -5.80 -15.73 8.39
CA ASP A 194 -6.98 -16.36 8.97
C ASP A 194 -6.76 -17.89 9.06
N ILE A 195 -5.98 -18.33 10.05
CA ILE A 195 -5.90 -19.72 10.52
C ILE A 195 -6.05 -19.71 12.03
#